data_AF-Q5SX16-F1
#
_entry.id   AF-Q5SX16-F1
#
_cell.length_a   1.000
_cell.length_b   1.000
_cell.length_c   1.000
_cell.angle_alpha   90.00
_cell.angle_beta   90.00
_cell.angle_gamma   90.00
#
_symmetry.space_group_name_H-M   'P 1'
#
loop_
_entity.id
_entity.type
_entity.pdbx_description
1 polymer ?
#
loop_
_entity_poly.entity_id
_entity_poly.type
_entity_poly.pdbx_seq_one_letter_code
_entity_poly.pdbx_strand_id
1 'polypeptide(L)' 'MPITRMRMRPWLEMQINSNQIPGLIWINKEEMIFQIPWKHAAKHGWDINKDACLFRSWAIHT' A
#
# COMPACT_ATOMS: atom_id res chain seq x y z
N MET A 1 -24.72 -11.25 9.74
CA MET A 1 -23.44 -10.98 10.45
C MET A 1 -22.89 -9.67 9.89
N PRO A 2 -22.58 -8.64 10.69
CA PRO A 2 -21.92 -7.46 10.16
C PRO A 2 -20.55 -7.86 9.59
N ILE A 3 -20.23 -7.38 8.39
CA ILE A 3 -18.91 -7.58 7.78
C ILE A 3 -17.93 -6.77 8.61
N THR A 4 -17.11 -7.44 9.42
CA THR A 4 -16.05 -6.79 10.17
C THR A 4 -14.97 -6.32 9.20
N ARG A 5 -14.91 -5.01 8.97
CA ARG A 5 -13.94 -4.40 8.07
C ARG A 5 -12.54 -4.47 8.68
N MET A 6 -11.58 -5.03 7.94
CA MET A 6 -10.19 -5.07 8.39
C MET A 6 -9.65 -3.65 8.52
N ARG A 7 -9.03 -3.33 9.66
CA ARG A 7 -8.43 -2.00 9.92
C ARG A 7 -7.16 -1.81 9.09
N MET A 8 -6.71 -0.56 8.98
CA MET A 8 -5.57 -0.18 8.14
C MET A 8 -4.30 -0.98 8.42
N ARG A 9 -3.91 -1.13 9.69
CA ARG A 9 -2.64 -1.81 10.04
C ARG A 9 -2.57 -3.27 9.54
N PRO A 10 -3.49 -4.18 9.92
CA PRO A 10 -3.43 -5.56 9.44
C PRO A 10 -3.61 -5.65 7.92
N TRP A 11 -4.41 -4.75 7.32
CA TRP A 11 -4.55 -4.68 5.87
C TRP A 11 -3.23 -4.30 5.18
N LEU A 12 -2.53 -3.28 5.71
CA LEU A 12 -1.28 -2.78 5.15
C LEU A 12 -0.17 -3.81 5.29
N GLU A 13 -0.06 -4.49 6.43
CA GLU A 13 0.88 -5.59 6.63
C GLU A 13 0.64 -6.71 5.59
N MET A 14 -0.63 -7.04 5.30
CA MET A 14 -0.98 -7.99 4.24
C MET A 14 -0.57 -7.50 2.85
N GLN A 15 -0.73 -6.21 2.53
CA GLN A 15 -0.28 -5.63 1.25
C GLN A 15 1.24 -5.65 1.10
N ILE A 16 1.99 -5.35 2.15
CA ILE A 16 3.47 -5.40 2.12
C ILE A 16 3.92 -6.85 1.93
N ASN A 17 3.32 -7.80 2.66
CA ASN A 17 3.67 -9.22 2.56
C ASN A 17 3.27 -9.86 1.22
N SER A 18 2.31 -9.30 0.48
CA SER A 18 1.89 -9.84 -0.82
C SER A 18 2.90 -9.59 -1.93
N ASN A 19 3.80 -8.61 -1.76
CA ASN A 19 4.77 -8.15 -2.78
C ASN A 19 4.13 -7.80 -4.15
N GLN A 20 2.83 -7.49 -4.18
CA GLN A 20 2.09 -7.16 -5.41
C GLN A 20 2.28 -5.69 -5.84
N ILE A 21 2.66 -4.81 -4.92
CA ILE A 21 2.86 -3.39 -5.17
C ILE A 21 4.36 -3.11 -5.28
N PRO A 22 4.88 -2.78 -6.48
CA PRO A 22 6.29 -2.51 -6.67
C PRO A 22 6.77 -1.36 -5.77
N GLY A 23 7.84 -1.61 -5.01
CA GLY A 23 8.43 -0.63 -4.09
C GLY A 23 7.79 -0.58 -2.70
N LEU A 24 6.67 -1.29 -2.47
CA LEU A 24 6.11 -1.50 -1.13
C LEU A 24 6.75 -2.74 -0.51
N ILE A 25 7.77 -2.55 0.31
CA ILE A 25 8.58 -3.63 0.88
C ILE A 25 8.96 -3.34 2.33
N TRP A 26 9.24 -4.39 3.09
CA TRP A 26 9.92 -4.28 4.38
C TRP A 26 11.37 -3.83 4.17
N ILE A 27 11.79 -2.80 4.90
CA ILE A 27 13.21 -2.44 5.05
C ILE A 27 13.79 -3.24 6.22
N ASN A 28 13.06 -3.27 7.34
CA ASN A 28 13.34 -4.10 8.50
C ASN A 28 12.02 -4.66 9.04
N LYS A 29 11.77 -5.96 8.83
CA LYS A 29 10.53 -6.59 9.27
C LYS A 29 10.48 -6.79 10.79
N GLU A 30 11.62 -6.98 11.45
CA GLU A 30 11.69 -7.18 12.90
C GLU A 30 11.30 -5.90 13.65
N GLU A 31 11.74 -4.75 13.13
CA GLU A 31 11.39 -3.43 13.66
C GLU A 31 10.11 -2.84 13.04
N MET A 32 9.42 -3.58 12.17
CA MET A 32 8.21 -3.14 11.46
C MET A 32 8.41 -1.86 10.61
N ILE A 33 9.60 -1.69 10.04
CA ILE A 33 9.95 -0.59 9.15
C ILE A 33 9.75 -1.02 7.69
N PHE A 34 8.94 -0.27 6.95
CA PHE A 34 8.67 -0.50 5.54
C PHE A 34 8.80 0.79 4.73
N GLN A 35 8.94 0.65 3.41
CA GLN A 35 8.89 1.76 2.45
C GLN A 35 7.66 1.64 1.55
N ILE A 36 7.22 2.77 1.03
CA ILE A 36 6.11 2.91 0.08
C ILE A 36 6.55 3.79 -1.09
N PRO A 37 6.23 3.45 -2.35
CA PRO A 37 6.44 4.35 -3.48
C PRO A 37 5.50 5.55 -3.34
N TRP A 38 6.07 6.76 -3.32
CA TRP A 38 5.29 8.00 -3.29
C TRP A 38 5.82 9.00 -4.30
N LYS A 39 5.34 8.88 -5.55
CA LYS A 39 5.64 9.83 -6.60
C LYS A 39 4.64 10.98 -6.58
N HIS A 40 5.13 12.21 -6.64
CA HIS A 40 4.28 13.39 -6.71
C HIS A 40 3.41 13.38 -7.97
N ALA A 41 2.09 13.55 -7.84
CA ALA A 41 1.14 13.40 -8.93
C ALA A 41 1.37 14.38 -10.10
N ALA A 42 1.88 15.58 -9.81
CA ALA A 42 2.23 16.57 -10.84
C ALA A 42 3.57 16.30 -11.56
N LYS A 43 4.34 15.28 -11.17
CA LYS A 43 5.63 14.97 -11.78
C LYS A 43 5.44 14.29 -13.13
N HIS A 44 6.21 14.68 -14.14
CA HIS A 44 6.18 14.05 -15.46
C HIS A 44 6.34 12.51 -15.36
N GLY A 45 5.52 11.79 -16.13
CA GLY A 45 5.49 10.33 -16.16
C GLY A 45 4.89 9.68 -14.91
N TRP A 46 4.16 10.41 -14.09
CA TRP A 46 3.30 9.82 -13.06
C TRP A 46 2.15 9.04 -13.70
N ASP A 47 1.84 7.87 -13.16
CA ASP A 47 0.82 6.95 -13.68
C ASP A 47 -0.06 6.44 -12.54
N ILE A 48 -1.38 6.58 -12.67
CA ILE A 48 -2.34 6.22 -11.62
C ILE A 48 -2.35 4.72 -11.28
N ASN A 49 -2.07 3.85 -12.25
CA ASN A 49 -2.07 2.41 -12.04
C ASN A 49 -0.77 1.94 -11.36
N LYS A 50 0.33 2.68 -11.54
CA LYS A 50 1.63 2.36 -10.96
C LYS A 50 1.85 3.06 -9.62
N ASP A 51 1.67 4.38 -9.59
CA ASP A 51 2.05 5.25 -8.48
C ASP A 51 0.95 5.42 -7.41
N ALA A 52 -0.31 5.08 -7.73
CA ALA A 52 -1.43 5.19 -6.80
C ALA A 52 -2.08 3.85 -6.41
N CYS A 53 -1.47 2.71 -6.77
CA CYS A 53 -2.03 1.38 -6.56
C CYS A 53 -2.39 1.06 -5.10
N LEU A 54 -1.53 1.42 -4.13
CA LEU A 54 -1.82 1.21 -2.71
C LEU A 54 -3.00 2.08 -2.25
N PHE A 55 -2.97 3.38 -2.58
CA PHE A 55 -4.01 4.33 -2.16
C PHE A 55 -5.37 3.97 -2.75
N ARG A 56 -5.41 3.55 -4.02
CA ARG A 56 -6.62 3.03 -4.67
C ARG A 56 -7.13 1.77 -3.99
N SER A 57 -6.24 0.83 -3.68
CA SER A 57 -6.62 -0.42 -3.01
C SER A 57 -7.17 -0.16 -1.61
N TRP A 58 -6.60 0.82 -0.89
CA TRP A 58 -7.12 1.25 0.41
C TRP A 58 -8.50 1.88 0.29
N ALA A 59 -8.71 2.78 -0.68
CA ALA A 59 -10.00 3.44 -0.89
C ALA A 59 -11.13 2.44 -1.22
N ILE A 60 -10.84 1.41 -2.02
CA ILE A 60 -11.79 0.31 -2.28
C ILE A 60 -12.02 -0.52 -1.02
N HIS A 61 -10.95 -0.74 -0.24
CA HIS A 61 -11.01 -1.50 0.98
C HIS A 61 -11.72 -0.76 2.12
N THR A 62 -11.87 0.58 2.12
CA THR A 62 -12.58 1.41 3.14
C THR A 62 -13.96 1.89 2.76
#